data_AF-A0A8T6NNV3-F1
#
_entry.id   AF-A0A8T6NNV3-F1
#
_cell.length_a   1.000
_cell.length_b   1.000
_cell.length_c   1.000
_cell.angle_alpha   90.00
_cell.angle_beta   90.00
_cell.angle_gamma   90.00
#
_symmetry.space_group_name_H-M   'P 1'
#
loop_
_entity.id
_entity.type
_entity.pdbx_description
1 polymer ?
#
loop_
_entity_poly.entity_id
_entity_poly.type
_entity_poly.pdbx_seq_one_letter_code
_entity_poly.pdbx_strand_id
1 'polypeptide(L)'
;MQVNNSRIPLGGAAAVGAAVAANVIVWLILGAILEYPAGFPPLSIGAIIFFTAFGLAAATGVFALVNRLSDQPYRVFTIVAVVVLIVSIIPNLIASGNPAMFPLPNATGQAFLILITFHFVAALAGVGALYAVTRQQ
;
A
#
# COMPACT_ATOMS: atom_id res chain seq x y z
N MET A 1 3.99 -15.03 19.52
CA MET A 1 4.22 -13.56 19.62
C MET A 1 2.88 -12.89 19.85
N GLN A 2 2.75 -12.13 20.94
CA GLN A 2 1.51 -11.44 21.28
C GLN A 2 1.53 -10.00 20.74
N VAL A 3 0.34 -9.45 20.49
CA VAL A 3 0.16 -8.06 20.01
C VAL A 3 -0.09 -7.16 21.21
N ASN A 4 0.55 -5.99 21.24
CA ASN A 4 0.23 -4.96 22.23
C ASN A 4 -0.96 -4.11 21.77
N ASN A 5 -2.15 -4.36 22.34
CA ASN A 5 -3.38 -3.65 21.96
C ASN A 5 -3.27 -2.12 22.10
N SER A 6 -2.59 -1.63 23.14
CA SER A 6 -2.45 -0.18 23.36
C SER A 6 -1.56 0.50 22.32
N ARG A 7 -0.74 -0.29 21.59
CA ARG A 7 0.14 0.21 20.54
C ARG A 7 -0.46 0.12 19.14
N ILE A 8 -1.64 -0.48 18.95
CA ILE A 8 -2.26 -0.58 17.62
C ILE A 8 -2.46 0.80 16.96
N PRO A 9 -2.99 1.84 17.65
CA PRO A 9 -3.13 3.17 17.05
C PRO A 9 -1.78 3.77 16.61
N LEU A 10 -0.76 3.66 17.46
CA LEU A 10 0.60 4.12 17.14
C LEU A 10 1.21 3.31 15.98
N GLY A 11 0.99 2.00 15.95
CA GLY A 11 1.43 1.13 14.87
C GLY A 11 0.77 1.47 13.55
N GLY A 12 -0.52 1.82 13.55
CA GLY A 12 -1.22 2.31 12.36
C GLY A 12 -0.68 3.65 11.86
N ALA A 13 -0.47 4.60 12.77
CA ALA A 13 0.15 5.88 12.42
C ALA A 13 1.57 5.70 11.85
N ALA A 14 2.37 4.82 12.45
CA ALA A 14 3.71 4.48 11.96
C ALA A 14 3.65 3.79 10.59
N ALA A 15 2.69 2.89 10.37
CA ALA A 15 2.48 2.23 9.09
C ALA A 15 2.15 3.23 7.98
N VAL A 16 1.19 4.13 8.22
CA VAL A 16 0.81 5.20 7.28
C VAL A 16 2.01 6.10 6.99
N GLY A 17 2.68 6.61 8.02
CA GLY A 17 3.83 7.51 7.86
C GLY A 17 4.98 6.87 7.10
N ALA A 18 5.37 5.64 7.47
CA ALA A 18 6.45 4.91 6.82
C ALA A 18 6.14 4.60 5.35
N ALA A 19 4.93 4.13 5.05
CA ALA A 19 4.54 3.80 3.68
C ALA A 19 4.39 5.04 2.79
N VAL A 20 3.80 6.13 3.30
CA VAL A 20 3.71 7.39 2.56
C VAL A 20 5.11 7.93 2.27
N ALA A 21 6.00 7.97 3.26
CA ALA A 21 7.37 8.42 3.05
C ALA A 21 8.10 7.54 2.02
N ALA A 22 8.00 6.21 2.13
CA ALA A 22 8.60 5.28 1.19
C ALA A 22 8.05 5.45 -0.23
N ASN A 23 6.71 5.58 -0.39
CA ASN A 23 6.09 5.79 -1.69
C ASN A 23 6.48 7.14 -2.31
N VAL A 24 6.58 8.22 -1.52
CA VAL A 24 7.06 9.51 -2.02
C VAL A 24 8.51 9.42 -2.48
N ILE A 25 9.39 8.74 -1.71
CA ILE A 25 10.78 8.52 -2.12
C ILE A 25 10.85 7.73 -3.41
N VAL A 26 10.09 6.62 -3.52
CA VAL A 26 10.03 5.81 -4.75
C VAL A 26 9.47 6.62 -5.92
N TRP A 27 8.48 7.47 -5.68
CA TRP A 27 7.91 8.35 -6.71
C TRP A 27 8.95 9.34 -7.24
N LEU A 28 9.77 9.92 -6.36
CA LEU A 28 10.87 10.80 -6.76
C LEU A 28 11.95 10.06 -7.54
N ILE A 29 12.34 8.86 -7.08
CA ILE A 29 13.37 8.05 -7.73
C ILE A 29 12.90 7.62 -9.12
N LEU A 30 11.71 7.02 -9.24
CA LEU A 30 11.17 6.56 -10.51
C LEU A 30 10.93 7.73 -11.48
N GLY A 31 10.48 8.89 -10.99
CA GLY A 31 10.28 10.08 -11.82
C GLY A 31 11.59 10.71 -12.32
N ALA A 32 12.72 10.41 -11.70
CA ALA A 32 14.04 10.83 -12.15
C ALA A 32 14.61 9.94 -13.27
N ILE A 33 14.09 8.71 -13.43
CA ILE A 33 14.60 7.73 -14.42
C ILE A 33 13.56 7.30 -15.45
N LEU A 34 12.27 7.54 -15.20
CA LEU A 34 11.14 7.22 -16.07
C LEU A 34 10.28 8.47 -16.25
N GLU A 35 9.78 8.67 -17.47
CA GLU A 35 8.82 9.74 -17.74
C GLU A 35 7.42 9.31 -17.29
N TYR A 36 6.80 10.11 -16.42
CA TYR A 36 5.39 9.94 -16.07
C TYR A 36 4.51 10.58 -17.13
N PRO A 37 3.45 9.90 -17.60
CA PRO A 37 2.53 10.53 -18.54
C PRO A 37 1.91 11.77 -17.91
N ALA A 38 2.13 12.93 -18.56
CA ALA A 38 1.62 14.20 -18.09
C ALA A 38 0.11 14.12 -17.89
N GLY A 39 -0.40 14.60 -16.77
CA GLY A 39 -1.85 14.62 -16.51
C GLY A 39 -2.51 13.25 -16.28
N PHE A 40 -1.75 12.16 -16.10
CA PHE A 40 -2.30 10.87 -15.64
C PHE A 40 -2.56 10.90 -14.12
N PRO A 41 -3.82 11.05 -13.66
CA PRO A 41 -4.09 11.39 -12.26
C PRO A 41 -3.60 10.36 -11.23
N PRO A 42 -3.65 9.03 -11.47
CA PRO A 42 -3.17 8.03 -10.51
C PRO A 42 -1.68 8.14 -10.14
N LEU A 43 -0.83 8.64 -11.04
CA LEU A 43 0.59 8.88 -10.75
C LEU A 43 0.87 10.28 -10.19
N SER A 44 -0.16 11.08 -9.90
CA SER A 44 0.05 12.33 -9.17
C SER A 44 0.48 12.04 -7.73
N ILE A 45 1.40 12.86 -7.20
CA ILE A 45 1.88 12.71 -5.82
C ILE A 45 0.74 12.78 -4.80
N GLY A 46 -0.28 13.62 -5.05
CA GLY A 46 -1.46 13.72 -4.20
C GLY A 46 -2.27 12.43 -4.15
N ALA A 47 -2.49 11.78 -5.30
CA ALA A 47 -3.17 10.48 -5.35
C ALA A 47 -2.36 9.40 -4.62
N ILE A 48 -1.05 9.32 -4.85
CA ILE A 48 -0.16 8.34 -4.19
C ILE A 48 -0.24 8.49 -2.67
N ILE A 49 -0.12 9.72 -2.15
CA ILE A 49 -0.20 9.98 -0.70
C ILE A 49 -1.58 9.58 -0.16
N PHE A 50 -2.65 10.06 -0.80
CA PHE A 50 -4.02 9.84 -0.32
C PHE A 50 -4.38 8.35 -0.28
N PHE A 51 -4.19 7.62 -1.39
CA PHE A 51 -4.57 6.21 -1.45
C PHE A 51 -3.68 5.32 -0.58
N THR A 52 -2.40 5.66 -0.41
CA THR A 52 -1.51 4.95 0.53
C THR A 52 -2.00 5.13 1.97
N ALA A 53 -2.27 6.37 2.38
CA ALA A 53 -2.72 6.68 3.73
C ALA A 53 -4.08 6.04 4.03
N PHE A 54 -5.04 6.19 3.11
CA PHE A 54 -6.38 5.60 3.25
C PHE A 54 -6.32 4.07 3.32
N GLY A 55 -5.58 3.45 2.41
CA GLY A 55 -5.43 1.99 2.36
C GLY A 55 -4.83 1.42 3.64
N LEU A 56 -3.80 2.06 4.20
CA LEU A 56 -3.18 1.58 5.43
C LEU A 56 -3.96 1.93 6.70
N ALA A 57 -4.72 3.02 6.72
CA ALA A 57 -5.68 3.28 7.79
C ALA A 57 -6.73 2.14 7.84
N ALA A 58 -7.29 1.76 6.69
CA ALA A 58 -8.20 0.62 6.59
C ALA A 58 -7.52 -0.70 6.98
N ALA A 59 -6.30 -0.95 6.51
CA ALA A 59 -5.52 -2.15 6.86
C ALA A 59 -5.24 -2.23 8.37
N THR A 60 -5.00 -1.11 9.04
CA THR A 60 -4.85 -1.05 10.50
C THR A 60 -6.14 -1.48 11.19
N GLY A 61 -7.30 -1.03 10.70
CA GLY A 61 -8.61 -1.49 11.20
C GLY A 61 -8.80 -3.00 11.04
N VAL A 62 -8.41 -3.55 9.88
CA VAL A 62 -8.42 -5.00 9.64
C VAL A 62 -7.47 -5.74 10.58
N PHE A 63 -6.27 -5.21 10.82
CA PHE A 63 -5.33 -5.80 11.78
C PHE A 63 -5.90 -5.81 13.19
N ALA A 64 -6.53 -4.71 13.63
CA ALA A 64 -7.20 -4.62 14.91
C ALA A 64 -8.33 -5.65 15.04
N LEU A 65 -9.11 -5.86 13.97
CA LEU A 65 -10.16 -6.87 13.94
C LEU A 65 -9.59 -8.29 14.00
N VAL A 66 -8.59 -8.61 13.18
CA VAL A 66 -7.91 -9.92 13.18
C VAL A 66 -7.31 -10.20 14.56
N ASN A 67 -6.73 -9.20 15.20
CA ASN A 67 -6.18 -9.31 16.55
C ASN A 67 -7.23 -9.65 17.61
N ARG A 68 -8.48 -9.23 17.43
CA ARG A 68 -9.58 -9.57 18.36
C ARG A 68 -10.16 -10.96 18.12
N LEU A 69 -10.01 -11.50 16.91
CA LEU A 69 -10.70 -12.72 16.47
C LEU A 69 -9.80 -13.94 16.27
N SER A 70 -8.48 -13.78 16.31
CA SER A 70 -7.52 -14.83 15.96
C SER A 70 -6.48 -15.06 17.05
N ASP A 71 -6.18 -16.33 17.33
CA ASP A 71 -5.08 -16.75 18.21
C ASP A 71 -3.69 -16.52 17.57
N GLN A 72 -3.63 -16.31 16.24
CA GLN A 72 -2.40 -16.10 15.49
C GLN A 72 -2.49 -14.83 14.62
N PRO A 73 -2.63 -13.64 15.23
CA PRO A 73 -3.04 -12.44 14.51
C PRO A 73 -2.03 -11.97 13.45
N TYR A 74 -0.73 -12.08 13.72
CA TYR A 74 0.31 -11.75 12.73
C TYR A 74 0.23 -12.67 11.51
N ARG A 75 0.06 -13.97 11.70
CA ARG A 75 -0.02 -14.93 10.59
C ARG A 75 -1.26 -14.69 9.75
N VAL A 76 -2.43 -14.56 10.39
CA VAL A 76 -3.69 -14.31 9.69
C VAL A 76 -3.66 -12.98 8.95
N PHE A 77 -3.18 -11.91 9.59
CA PHE A 77 -3.08 -10.62 8.92
C PHE A 77 -2.07 -10.62 7.78
N THR A 78 -0.95 -11.34 7.89
CA THR A 78 0.00 -11.49 6.77
C THR A 78 -0.66 -12.15 5.57
N ILE A 79 -1.45 -13.21 5.78
CA ILE A 79 -2.21 -13.86 4.70
C ILE A 79 -3.19 -12.86 4.08
N VAL A 80 -3.95 -12.13 4.90
CA VAL A 80 -4.88 -11.11 4.41
C VAL A 80 -4.15 -10.03 3.62
N ALA A 81 -3.02 -9.51 4.12
CA ALA A 81 -2.23 -8.49 3.43
C ALA A 81 -1.69 -8.99 2.09
N VAL A 82 -1.22 -10.25 2.00
CA VAL A 82 -0.78 -10.86 0.74
C VAL A 82 -1.94 -11.01 -0.24
N VAL A 83 -3.10 -11.49 0.22
CA VAL A 83 -4.30 -11.61 -0.63
C VAL A 83 -4.75 -10.25 -1.13
N VAL A 84 -4.82 -9.25 -0.26
CA VAL A 84 -5.19 -7.87 -0.62
C VAL A 84 -4.18 -7.26 -1.58
N LEU A 85 -2.88 -7.50 -1.39
CA LEU A 85 -1.84 -7.06 -2.32
C LEU A 85 -2.09 -7.66 -3.71
N ILE A 86 -2.26 -8.99 -3.81
CA ILE A 86 -2.55 -9.69 -5.07
C ILE A 86 -3.81 -9.13 -5.73
N VAL A 87 -4.90 -8.97 -4.97
CA VAL A 87 -6.15 -8.42 -5.50
C VAL A 87 -5.96 -6.98 -5.96
N SER A 88 -5.18 -6.18 -5.24
CA SER A 88 -4.95 -4.75 -5.55
C SER A 88 -4.11 -4.53 -6.82
N ILE A 89 -3.26 -5.49 -7.20
CA ILE A 89 -2.44 -5.39 -8.40
C ILE A 89 -3.18 -5.87 -9.66
N ILE A 90 -4.23 -6.70 -9.54
CA ILE A 90 -4.99 -7.22 -10.68
C ILE A 90 -5.52 -6.10 -11.60
N PRO A 91 -6.20 -5.04 -11.11
CA PRO A 91 -6.67 -3.97 -11.97
C PRO A 91 -5.55 -3.33 -12.79
N ASN A 92 -4.39 -3.09 -12.17
CA ASN A 92 -3.22 -2.52 -12.83
C ASN A 92 -2.60 -3.47 -13.85
N LEU A 93 -2.58 -4.78 -13.59
CA LEU A 93 -2.10 -5.79 -14.54
C LEU A 93 -3.00 -5.90 -15.78
N ILE A 94 -4.33 -5.82 -15.60
CA ILE A 94 -5.25 -5.84 -16.73
C ILE A 94 -5.13 -4.52 -17.50
N ALA A 95 -5.10 -3.39 -16.80
CA ALA A 95 -4.94 -2.06 -17.38
C ALA A 95 -3.62 -1.90 -18.15
N SER A 96 -2.55 -2.58 -17.70
CA SER A 96 -1.26 -2.49 -18.38
C SER A 96 -1.28 -3.13 -19.77
N GLY A 97 -2.04 -4.22 -19.93
CA GLY A 97 -2.24 -4.91 -21.21
C GLY A 97 -3.31 -4.27 -22.12
N ASN A 98 -4.27 -3.54 -21.54
CA ASN A 98 -5.31 -2.84 -22.29
C ASN A 98 -5.68 -1.49 -21.62
N PRO A 99 -4.87 -0.44 -21.75
CA PRO A 99 -5.11 0.84 -21.08
C PRO A 99 -6.46 1.49 -21.43
N ALA A 100 -6.99 1.25 -22.63
CA ALA A 100 -8.24 1.83 -23.11
C ALA A 100 -9.47 1.41 -22.30
N MET A 101 -9.39 0.33 -21.52
CA MET A 101 -10.49 -0.13 -20.67
C MET A 101 -10.73 0.78 -19.46
N PHE A 102 -9.73 1.60 -19.08
CA PHE A 102 -9.85 2.62 -18.04
C PHE A 102 -9.67 3.98 -18.71
N PRO A 103 -10.74 4.74 -18.96
CA PRO A 103 -10.69 5.99 -19.73
C PRO A 103 -10.09 7.13 -18.89
N LEU A 104 -8.83 6.97 -18.51
CA LEU A 104 -8.03 7.93 -17.78
C LEU A 104 -7.16 8.72 -18.77
N PRO A 105 -7.02 10.05 -18.59
CA PRO A 105 -6.18 10.87 -19.46
C PRO A 105 -4.75 10.33 -19.50
N ASN A 106 -4.19 10.19 -20.70
CA ASN A 106 -2.79 9.79 -20.93
C ASN A 106 -2.40 8.45 -20.28
N ALA A 107 -3.36 7.55 -20.09
CA ALA A 107 -3.11 6.22 -19.56
C ALA A 107 -2.22 5.40 -20.51
N THR A 108 -1.12 4.86 -19.99
CA THR A 108 -0.23 3.96 -20.72
C THR A 108 -0.04 2.66 -19.95
N GLY A 109 0.30 1.60 -20.67
CA GLY A 109 0.56 0.30 -20.03
C GLY A 109 1.68 0.38 -18.99
N GLN A 110 2.73 1.12 -19.31
CA GLN A 110 3.85 1.39 -18.42
C GLN A 110 3.42 2.14 -17.14
N ALA A 111 2.52 3.11 -17.23
CA ALA A 111 2.05 3.85 -16.06
C ALA A 111 1.35 2.93 -15.04
N PHE A 112 0.56 1.96 -15.52
CA PHE A 112 -0.06 0.97 -14.65
C PHE A 112 0.95 -0.01 -14.04
N LEU A 113 2.01 -0.37 -14.76
CA LEU A 113 3.11 -1.16 -14.20
C LEU A 113 3.86 -0.38 -13.10
N ILE A 114 4.06 0.93 -13.28
CA ILE A 114 4.64 1.79 -12.23
C ILE A 114 3.73 1.81 -10.99
N LEU A 115 2.41 1.88 -11.16
CA LEU A 115 1.46 1.85 -10.05
C LEU A 115 1.59 0.59 -9.18
N ILE A 116 1.83 -0.57 -9.79
CA ILE A 116 2.05 -1.84 -9.07
C ILE A 116 3.22 -1.71 -8.07
N THR A 117 4.28 -0.99 -8.43
CA THR A 117 5.43 -0.77 -7.53
C THR A 117 5.00 -0.10 -6.21
N PHE A 118 4.11 0.90 -6.26
CA PHE A 118 3.62 1.58 -5.06
C PHE A 118 2.77 0.67 -4.16
N HIS A 119 2.08 -0.33 -4.72
CA HIS A 119 1.37 -1.34 -3.92
C HIS A 119 2.33 -2.21 -3.12
N PHE A 120 3.41 -2.67 -3.75
CA PHE A 120 4.44 -3.47 -3.05
C PHE A 120 5.13 -2.65 -1.95
N VAL A 121 5.53 -1.42 -2.25
CA VAL A 121 6.20 -0.54 -1.29
C VAL A 121 5.27 -0.23 -0.11
N ALA A 122 4.00 0.11 -0.37
CA ALA A 122 3.01 0.33 0.68
C ALA A 122 2.81 -0.90 1.57
N ALA A 123 2.68 -2.10 0.98
CA ALA A 123 2.50 -3.34 1.72
C ALA A 123 3.73 -3.64 2.59
N LEU A 124 4.94 -3.56 2.04
CA LEU A 124 6.17 -3.88 2.75
C LEU A 124 6.46 -2.89 3.88
N ALA A 125 6.49 -1.59 3.57
CA ALA A 125 6.78 -0.55 4.55
C ALA A 125 5.68 -0.46 5.61
N GLY A 126 4.41 -0.53 5.20
CA GLY A 126 3.25 -0.43 6.08
C GLY A 126 3.15 -1.59 7.05
N VAL A 127 3.14 -2.83 6.54
CA VAL A 127 3.04 -4.03 7.39
C VAL A 127 4.28 -4.16 8.27
N GLY A 128 5.47 -3.89 7.72
CA GLY A 128 6.72 -3.91 8.48
C GLY A 128 6.69 -2.95 9.68
N ALA A 129 6.31 -1.69 9.47
CA ALA A 129 6.22 -0.69 10.53
C ALA A 129 5.12 -1.04 11.54
N LEU A 130 3.94 -1.48 11.09
CA LEU A 130 2.86 -1.93 11.97
C LEU A 130 3.35 -3.03 12.92
N TYR A 131 4.04 -4.03 12.38
CA TYR A 131 4.55 -5.15 13.17
C TYR A 131 5.68 -4.72 14.11
N ALA A 132 6.60 -3.87 13.65
CA ALA A 132 7.70 -3.39 14.48
C ALA A 132 7.20 -2.68 15.75
N VAL A 133 6.13 -1.89 15.64
CA VAL A 133 5.58 -1.11 16.77
C VAL A 133 4.67 -1.94 17.68
N THR A 134 3.88 -2.85 17.11
CA THR A 134 2.85 -3.59 17.86
C THR A 134 3.36 -4.87 18.53
N ARG A 135 4.57 -5.32 18.21
CA ARG A 135 5.21 -6.45 18.89
C ARG A 135 5.44 -6.15 20.38
N GLN A 136 4.98 -7.06 21.24
CA GLN A 136 5.46 -7.16 22.61
C GLN A 136 6.79 -7.93 22.60
N GLN A 137 7.77 -7.43 23.38
CA GLN A 137 8.98 -8.16 23.70
C GLN A 137 8.68 -9.23 24.74
#